data_AF-A0A7X8X2Y5-F1
#
_entry.id   AF-A0A7X8X2Y5-F1
#
_cell.length_a   1.000
_cell.length_b   1.000
_cell.length_c   1.000
_cell.angle_alpha   90.00
_cell.angle_beta   90.00
_cell.angle_gamma   90.00
#
_symmetry.space_group_name_H-M   'P 1'
#
loop_
_entity.id
_entity.type
_entity.pdbx_description
1 polymer ?
#
loop_
_entity_poly.entity_id
_entity_poly.type
_entity_poly.pdbx_seq_one_letter_code
_entity_poly.pdbx_strand_id
1 'polypeptide(L)'
;RLIGSRDIQMLLPEGILGYRFERRIIKQIPLLSKDLLIMHTDGISPNYELNSIIDEHPQDIAQNLMNGFRSPNDDALVLVATGLLVE
;
A
#
# COMPACT_ATOMS: atom_id res chain seq x y z
N ARG A 1 2.58 -1.26 1.67
CA ARG A 1 2.98 -1.05 3.08
C ARG A 1 1.87 -1.60 3.97
N LEU A 2 2.24 -2.24 5.08
CA LEU A 2 1.31 -2.65 6.12
C LEU A 2 1.60 -1.78 7.34
N ILE A 3 0.60 -1.12 7.91
CA ILE A 3 0.72 -0.26 9.09
C ILE A 3 -0.33 -0.63 10.13
N GLY A 4 -0.19 -0.16 11.37
CA GLY A 4 -1.09 -0.52 12.48
C GLY A 4 -0.29 -1.12 13.62
N SER A 5 -0.43 -2.42 13.86
CA SER A 5 0.36 -3.13 14.88
C SER A 5 1.86 -3.11 14.59
N ARG A 6 2.23 -3.03 13.31
CA ARG A 6 3.60 -3.07 12.78
C ARG A 6 3.68 -2.18 11.55
N ASP A 7 4.86 -1.61 11.29
CA ASP A 7 5.15 -0.91 10.03
C ASP A 7 6.05 -1.78 9.16
N ILE A 8 5.50 -2.29 8.05
CA ILE A 8 6.20 -3.18 7.13
C ILE A 8 6.08 -2.62 5.72
N GLN A 9 7.22 -2.24 5.14
CA GLN A 9 7.34 -1.94 3.72
C GLN A 9 7.76 -3.19 2.94
N MET A 10 6.96 -3.54 1.94
CA MET A 10 7.29 -4.60 1.00
C MET A 10 7.88 -3.96 -0.26
N LEU A 11 9.10 -4.37 -0.60
CA LEU A 11 9.74 -4.00 -1.86
C LEU A 11 9.57 -5.14 -2.87
N LEU A 12 9.21 -4.78 -4.09
CA LEU A 12 9.14 -5.72 -5.20
C LEU A 12 10.56 -6.09 -5.66
N PRO A 13 10.80 -7.33 -6.09
CA PRO A 13 12.05 -7.67 -6.76
C PRO A 13 12.17 -6.87 -8.06
N GLU A 14 13.41 -6.61 -8.48
CA GLU A 14 13.68 -5.99 -9.77
C GLU A 14 13.17 -6.87 -10.93
N GLY A 15 12.69 -6.22 -11.98
CA GLY A 15 12.29 -6.88 -13.23
C GLY A 15 10.98 -6.39 -13.81
N ILE A 16 10.69 -6.86 -15.03
CA ILE A 16 9.46 -6.59 -15.78
C ILE A 16 8.82 -7.93 -16.13
N LEU A 17 7.59 -8.14 -15.67
CA LEU A 17 6.81 -9.34 -16.00
C LEU A 17 6.64 -9.47 -17.52
N GLY A 18 6.92 -10.65 -18.07
CA GLY A 18 6.85 -10.91 -19.52
C GLY A 18 8.11 -10.53 -20.31
N TYR A 19 9.12 -9.93 -19.68
CA TYR A 19 10.39 -9.59 -20.33
C TYR A 19 11.61 -10.12 -19.57
N ARG A 20 11.92 -9.53 -18.41
CA ARG A 20 13.05 -9.92 -17.56
C ARG A 20 12.58 -9.97 -16.12
N PHE A 21 12.18 -11.16 -15.68
CA PHE A 21 11.70 -11.39 -14.32
C PHE A 21 12.45 -12.57 -13.71
N GLU A 22 13.48 -12.26 -12.93
CA GLU A 22 14.49 -13.25 -12.52
C GLU A 22 14.06 -14.04 -11.28
N ARG A 23 13.26 -13.46 -10.37
CA ARG A 23 12.91 -14.11 -9.11
C ARG A 23 11.55 -13.71 -8.56
N ARG A 24 10.73 -14.71 -8.22
CA ARG A 24 9.53 -14.53 -7.40
C ARG A 24 9.90 -14.47 -5.92
N ILE A 25 9.44 -13.44 -5.22
CA ILE A 25 9.51 -13.35 -3.77
C ILE A 25 8.12 -13.59 -3.22
N ILE A 26 7.98 -14.61 -2.38
CA ILE A 26 6.77 -14.89 -1.63
C ILE A 26 7.05 -14.50 -0.19
N LYS A 27 6.23 -13.60 0.37
CA LYS A 27 6.23 -13.26 1.79
C LYS A 27 4.85 -13.56 2.36
N GLN A 28 4.82 -14.24 3.49
CA GLN A 28 3.60 -14.44 4.27
C GLN A 28 3.67 -13.51 5.47
N ILE A 29 2.69 -12.61 5.59
CA ILE A 29 2.61 -11.66 6.69
C ILE A 29 1.23 -11.87 7.34
N PRO A 30 1.16 -12.33 8.60
CA PRO A 30 -0.11 -12.44 9.30
C PRO A 30 -0.68 -11.05 9.53
N LEU A 31 -1.91 -10.81 9.07
CA LEU A 31 -2.67 -9.58 9.32
C LEU A 31 -3.28 -9.64 10.72
N LEU A 32 -3.13 -8.57 11.49
CA LEU A 32 -3.76 -8.41 12.79
C LEU A 32 -4.93 -7.43 12.68
N SER A 33 -5.80 -7.46 13.70
CA SER A 33 -6.86 -6.47 13.84
C SER A 33 -6.25 -5.07 13.82
N LYS A 34 -6.89 -4.14 13.08
CA LYS A 34 -6.43 -2.77 12.84
C LYS A 34 -5.17 -2.62 12.00
N ASP A 35 -4.64 -3.70 11.42
CA ASP A 35 -3.63 -3.54 10.37
C ASP A 35 -4.28 -2.98 9.10
N LEU A 36 -3.63 -1.98 8.51
CA LEU A 36 -4.01 -1.34 7.27
C LEU A 36 -3.00 -1.69 6.19
N LEU A 37 -3.46 -2.34 5.12
CA LEU A 37 -2.70 -2.60 3.91
C LEU A 37 -2.91 -1.46 2.92
N ILE A 38 -1.84 -0.80 2.54
CA ILE A 38 -1.80 0.21 1.49
C ILE A 38 -0.93 -0.32 0.33
N MET A 39 -1.47 -0.34 -0.87
CA MET A 39 -0.74 -0.63 -2.10
C MET A 39 -0.97 0.51 -3.09
N HIS A 40 0.06 0.93 -3.80
CA HIS A 40 -0.06 1.94 -4.83
C HIS A 40 0.95 1.71 -5.96
N THR A 41 0.68 2.29 -7.13
CA THR A 41 1.63 2.37 -8.24
C THR A 41 2.65 3.48 -8.00
N ASP A 42 3.70 3.53 -8.82
CA ASP A 42 4.70 4.60 -8.86
C ASP A 42 4.14 5.97 -9.26
N GLY A 43 2.95 6.01 -9.88
CA GLY A 43 2.17 7.23 -10.06
C GLY A 43 1.67 7.90 -8.78
N ILE A 44 1.88 7.30 -7.59
CA ILE A 44 1.64 7.90 -6.28
C ILE A 44 2.98 8.13 -5.57
N SER A 45 3.23 9.39 -5.19
CA SER A 45 4.41 9.77 -4.40
C SER A 45 4.40 9.06 -3.04
N PRO A 46 5.52 8.44 -2.61
CA PRO A 46 5.59 7.76 -1.32
C PRO A 46 5.77 8.72 -0.12
N ASN A 47 5.79 10.04 -0.36
CA ASN A 47 6.12 11.06 0.64
C ASN A 47 4.91 11.49 1.50
N TYR A 48 4.13 10.53 1.98
CA TYR A 48 2.99 10.77 2.87
C TYR A 48 3.27 10.25 4.28
N GLU A 49 2.73 10.94 5.29
CA GLU A 49 2.81 10.49 6.68
C GLU A 49 1.68 9.51 7.00
N LEU A 50 2.03 8.38 7.61
CA LEU A 50 1.09 7.27 7.86
C LEU A 50 0.49 7.26 9.26
N ASN A 51 1.14 7.93 10.21
CA ASN A 51 0.69 7.93 11.60
C ASN A 51 -0.62 8.74 11.77
N SER A 52 -0.93 9.63 10.83
CA SER A 52 -2.13 10.47 10.86
C SER A 52 -3.39 9.78 10.34
N ILE A 53 -3.28 8.67 9.62
CA ILE A 53 -4.40 8.11 8.81
C ILE A 53 -4.89 6.73 9.26
N ILE A 54 -4.28 6.13 10.30
CA ILE A 54 -4.57 4.75 10.73
C ILE A 54 -6.03 4.54 11.18
N ASP A 55 -6.64 5.56 11.78
CA ASP A 55 -8.00 5.48 12.32
C ASP A 55 -9.07 5.96 11.32
N GLU A 56 -8.68 6.35 10.11
CA GLU A 56 -9.60 6.78 9.06
C GLU A 56 -10.26 5.60 8.34
N HIS A 57 -11.41 5.85 7.72
CA HIS A 57 -12.06 4.85 6.88
C HIS A 57 -11.20 4.56 5.64
N PRO A 58 -11.00 3.29 5.22
CA PRO A 58 -10.11 2.94 4.11
C PRO A 58 -10.36 3.70 2.80
N GLN A 59 -11.63 3.98 2.50
CA GLN A 59 -12.02 4.75 1.31
C GLN A 59 -11.53 6.20 1.38
N ASP A 60 -11.58 6.83 2.56
CA ASP A 60 -11.16 8.21 2.75
C ASP A 60 -9.64 8.30 2.63
N ILE A 61 -8.92 7.33 3.21
CA ILE A 61 -7.47 7.20 3.04
C ILE A 61 -7.10 7.08 1.55
N ALA A 62 -7.78 6.20 0.81
CA ALA A 62 -7.52 6.00 -0.61
C ALA A 62 -7.73 7.31 -1.41
N GLN A 63 -8.81 8.05 -1.10
CA GLN A 63 -9.13 9.31 -1.75
C GLN A 63 -8.12 10.41 -1.40
N ASN A 64 -7.70 10.49 -0.14
CA ASN A 64 -6.71 11.45 0.35
C ASN A 64 -5.34 11.21 -0.30
N LEU A 65 -4.92 9.95 -0.40
CA LEU A 65 -3.68 9.59 -1.09
C LEU A 65 -3.73 9.93 -2.58
N MET A 66 -4.84 9.61 -3.25
CA MET A 66 -5.03 9.94 -4.66
C MET A 66 -5.02 11.46 -4.92
N ASN A 67 -5.67 12.25 -4.06
CA ASN A 67 -5.78 13.69 -4.24
C ASN A 67 -4.48 14.44 -3.89
N GLY A 68 -3.78 14.00 -2.85
CA GLY A 68 -2.60 14.69 -2.32
C GLY A 68 -1.28 14.29 -2.97
N PHE A 69 -1.17 13.06 -3.48
CA PHE A 69 0.13 12.47 -3.82
C PHE A 69 0.21 11.91 -5.24
N ARG A 70 -0.85 12.03 -6.05
CA ARG A 70 -0.82 11.64 -7.46
C ARG A 70 0.15 12.48 -8.27
N SER A 71 0.98 11.81 -9.07
CA SER A 71 1.79 12.42 -10.10
C SER A 71 0.92 13.00 -11.21
N PRO A 72 1.19 14.22 -11.71
CA PRO A 72 0.43 14.82 -12.80
C PRO A 72 0.68 14.15 -14.16
N ASN A 73 1.77 13.41 -14.29
CA ASN A 73 2.26 12.87 -15.56
C ASN A 73 2.18 11.35 -15.66
N ASP A 74 1.50 10.70 -14.72
CA ASP A 74 1.45 9.24 -14.64
C ASP A 74 0.06 8.74 -14.22
N ASP A 75 -0.21 7.48 -14.55
CA ASP A 75 -1.39 6.78 -14.10
C ASP A 75 -1.21 6.32 -12.66
N ALA A 76 -2.24 6.55 -11.84
CA ALA A 76 -2.17 6.31 -10.41
C ALA A 76 -3.26 5.33 -9.97
N LEU A 77 -2.86 4.40 -9.11
CA LEU A 77 -3.78 3.50 -8.41
C LEU A 77 -3.40 3.44 -6.93
N VAL A 78 -4.41 3.48 -6.08
CA VAL A 78 -4.29 3.25 -4.64
C VAL A 78 -5.31 2.19 -4.24
N LEU A 79 -4.85 1.18 -3.49
CA LEU A 79 -5.68 0.19 -2.83
C LEU A 79 -5.43 0.28 -1.33
N VAL A 80 -6.52 0.43 -0.58
CA VAL A 80 -6.49 0.44 0.88
C VAL A 80 -7.44 -0.63 1.39
N ALA A 81 -6.94 -1.50 2.26
CA ALA A 81 -7.72 -2.55 2.91
C ALA A 81 -7.38 -2.60 4.39
N THR A 82 -8.37 -2.86 5.23
CA THR A 82 -8.19 -3.06 6.67
C THR A 82 -8.40 -4.52 7.02
N GLY A 83 -7.59 -5.04 7.95
CA GLY A 83 -7.78 -6.36 8.53
C GLY A 83 -9.06 -6.39 9.37
N LEU A 84 -10.14 -6.90 8.77
CA LEU A 84 -11.35 -7.21 9.52
C LEU A 84 -11.07 -8.45 10.39
N LEU A 85 -11.45 -8.35 11.67
CA LEU A 85 -11.67 -9.56 12.46
C LEU A 85 -12.81 -10.34 11.79
N VAL A 86 -12.47 -11.46 11.17
CA VAL A 86 -13.46 -12.52 10.97
C VAL A 86 -13.58 -13.19 12.33
N GLU A 87 -14.65 -12.88 13.07
CA GLU A 87 -15.03 -13.63 14.27
C GLU A 87 -15.41 -15.07 13.91
#